data_AF-A0A3B8VRY9-F1
#
_entry.id   AF-A0A3B8VRY9-F1
#
_cell.length_a   1.000
_cell.length_b   1.000
_cell.length_c   1.000
_cell.angle_alpha   90.00
_cell.angle_beta   90.00
_cell.angle_gamma   90.00
#
_symmetry.space_group_name_H-M   'P 1'
#
loop_
_entity.id
_entity.type
_entity.pdbx_description
1 polymer ?
#
loop_
_entity_poly.entity_id
_entity_poly.type
_entity_poly.pdbx_seq_one_letter_code
_entity_poly.pdbx_strand_id
1 'polypeptide(L)'
;MWQLNFLFISKMLGLMLIIETFFLGISTGVAALFRGDDIIALGLSSVITLVFGFIFYGIGAKANDRDSGKREGLITVSLTWIVFSLFGMLPYLISGYIPSITDAYFETMSGFTTTGATILT
;
A
#
# COMPACT_ATOMS: atom_id res chain seq x y z
N MET A 1 3.97 -31.48 -8.68
CA MET A 1 5.03 -30.45 -8.65
C MET A 1 4.34 -29.12 -8.40
N TRP A 2 4.55 -28.51 -7.23
CA TRP A 2 3.83 -27.31 -6.78
C TRP A 2 4.33 -26.07 -7.54
N GLN A 3 3.77 -25.78 -8.71
CA GLN A 3 4.10 -24.55 -9.43
C GLN A 3 3.23 -23.41 -8.91
N LEU A 4 3.82 -22.55 -8.07
CA LEU A 4 3.19 -21.30 -7.62
C LEU A 4 3.23 -20.26 -8.74
N ASN A 5 2.10 -19.62 -9.01
CA ASN A 5 2.03 -18.53 -9.97
C ASN A 5 2.45 -17.19 -9.35
N PHE A 6 3.76 -16.99 -9.19
CA PHE A 6 4.31 -15.75 -8.62
C PHE A 6 3.98 -14.50 -9.43
N LEU A 7 3.82 -14.63 -10.75
CA LEU A 7 3.44 -13.52 -11.62
C LEU A 7 2.03 -13.03 -11.29
N PHE A 8 1.09 -13.95 -11.02
CA PHE A 8 -0.25 -13.58 -10.59
C PHE A 8 -0.25 -12.84 -9.24
N ILE A 9 0.53 -13.31 -8.27
CA ILE A 9 0.66 -12.66 -6.96
C ILE A 9 1.20 -11.24 -7.13
N SER A 10 2.27 -11.06 -7.92
CA SER A 10 2.83 -9.73 -8.24
C SER A 10 1.80 -8.82 -8.92
N LYS A 11 1.06 -9.34 -9.91
CA LYS A 11 0.01 -8.59 -10.63
C LYS A 11 -1.04 -8.06 -9.66
N MET A 12 -1.51 -8.91 -8.75
CA MET A 12 -2.53 -8.55 -7.77
C MET A 12 -2.00 -7.56 -6.73
N LEU A 13 -0.77 -7.76 -6.22
CA LEU A 13 -0.15 -6.78 -5.31
C LEU A 13 0.02 -5.41 -5.97
N GLY A 14 0.44 -5.36 -7.23
CA GLY A 14 0.52 -4.12 -7.99
C GLY A 14 -0.83 -3.43 -8.15
N LEU A 15 -1.89 -4.19 -8.45
CA LEU A 15 -3.25 -3.66 -8.52
C LEU A 15 -3.71 -3.08 -7.17
N MET A 16 -3.41 -3.76 -6.07
CA MET A 16 -3.75 -3.30 -4.72
C MET A 16 -3.04 -1.97 -4.41
N LEU A 17 -1.75 -1.84 -4.73
CA LEU A 17 -1.01 -0.58 -4.55
C LEU A 17 -1.53 0.58 -5.42
N ILE A 18 -2.00 0.28 -6.64
CA ILE A 18 -2.64 1.29 -7.50
C ILE A 18 -3.96 1.77 -6.87
N ILE A 19 -4.72 0.87 -6.25
CA ILE A 19 -5.94 1.24 -5.50
C ILE A 19 -5.57 2.09 -4.27
N GLU A 20 -4.55 1.70 -3.50
CA GLU A 20 -4.06 2.49 -2.37
C GLU A 20 -3.64 3.91 -2.80
N THR A 21 -2.95 4.01 -3.94
CA THR A 21 -2.57 5.30 -4.54
C THR A 21 -3.79 6.17 -4.79
N PHE A 22 -4.89 5.62 -5.32
CA PHE A 22 -6.11 6.37 -5.58
C PHE A 22 -6.66 7.00 -4.30
N PHE A 23 -6.70 6.25 -3.19
CA PHE A 23 -7.13 6.79 -1.90
C PHE A 23 -6.14 7.82 -1.32
N LEU A 24 -4.83 7.59 -1.44
CA LEU A 24 -3.82 8.60 -1.07
C LEU A 24 -3.95 9.87 -1.91
N GLY A 25 -4.30 9.74 -3.19
CA GLY A 25 -4.56 10.85 -4.10
C GLY A 25 -5.79 11.66 -3.66
N ILE A 26 -6.86 10.99 -3.21
CA ILE A 26 -8.01 11.67 -2.60
C ILE A 26 -7.57 12.45 -1.36
N SER A 27 -6.83 11.83 -0.44
CA SER A 27 -6.33 12.50 0.77
C SER A 27 -5.46 13.70 0.43
N THR A 28 -4.58 13.58 -0.58
CA THR A 28 -3.77 14.70 -1.09
C THR A 28 -4.64 15.83 -1.64
N GLY A 29 -5.71 15.49 -2.37
CA GLY A 29 -6.68 16.46 -2.87
C GLY A 29 -7.41 17.20 -1.76
N VAL A 30 -7.80 16.48 -0.70
CA VAL A 30 -8.39 17.09 0.51
C VAL A 30 -7.38 18.04 1.16
N ALA A 31 -6.14 17.60 1.39
CA ALA A 31 -5.09 18.45 1.96
C ALA A 31 -4.88 19.73 1.12
N ALA A 32 -4.92 19.63 -0.21
CA ALA A 32 -4.81 20.77 -1.10
C ALA A 32 -5.98 21.76 -0.99
N LEU A 33 -7.21 21.28 -0.84
CA LEU A 33 -8.39 22.14 -0.64
C LEU A 33 -8.33 22.92 0.67
N PHE A 34 -7.83 22.29 1.73
CA PHE A 34 -7.72 22.90 3.06
C PHE A 34 -6.40 23.63 3.31
N ARG A 35 -5.48 23.65 2.33
CA ARG A 35 -4.12 24.22 2.46
C ARG A 35 -3.36 23.61 3.64
N GLY A 36 -3.45 22.29 3.80
CA GLY A 36 -2.71 21.54 4.82
C GLY A 36 -1.21 21.48 4.51
N ASP A 37 -0.40 21.38 5.56
CA ASP A 37 1.07 21.26 5.45
C ASP A 37 1.52 19.86 4.98
N ASP A 38 0.59 18.90 4.94
CA ASP A 38 0.79 17.49 4.63
C ASP A 38 0.68 17.15 3.13
N ILE A 39 0.35 18.13 2.27
CA ILE A 39 0.19 17.95 0.82
C ILE A 39 1.42 17.29 0.19
N ILE A 40 2.63 17.75 0.56
CA ILE A 40 3.88 17.22 0.00
C ILE A 40 4.09 15.77 0.44
N ALA A 41 3.84 15.47 1.71
CA ALA A 41 4.03 14.12 2.25
C ALA A 41 3.05 13.12 1.64
N LEU A 42 1.76 13.48 1.56
CA LEU A 42 0.74 12.66 0.92
C LEU A 42 0.98 12.51 -0.59
N GLY A 43 1.34 13.59 -1.28
CA GLY A 43 1.62 13.60 -2.71
C GLY A 43 2.83 12.75 -3.09
N LEU A 44 3.95 12.90 -2.38
CA LEU A 44 5.13 12.07 -2.60
C LEU A 44 4.86 10.59 -2.29
N SER A 45 4.14 10.31 -1.20
CA SER A 45 3.73 8.94 -0.86
C SER A 45 2.88 8.34 -1.96
N SER A 46 1.88 9.07 -2.47
CA SER A 46 1.03 8.65 -3.58
C SER A 46 1.86 8.32 -4.82
N VAL A 47 2.81 9.19 -5.21
CA VAL A 47 3.68 8.93 -6.38
C VAL A 47 4.57 7.71 -6.19
N ILE A 48 5.19 7.55 -5.01
CA ILE A 48 6.04 6.38 -4.70
C ILE A 48 5.20 5.10 -4.79
N THR A 49 4.04 5.06 -4.10
CA THR A 49 3.12 3.93 -4.11
C THR A 49 2.66 3.59 -5.53
N LEU A 50 2.37 4.60 -6.37
CA LEU A 50 1.96 4.41 -7.75
C LEU A 50 3.04 3.77 -8.62
N VAL A 51 4.28 4.25 -8.48
CA VAL A 51 5.44 3.73 -9.22
C VAL A 51 5.64 2.25 -8.88
N PHE A 52 5.66 1.90 -7.60
CA PHE A 52 5.79 0.50 -7.17
C PHE A 52 4.57 -0.35 -7.59
N GLY A 53 3.37 0.21 -7.54
CA GLY A 53 2.16 -0.44 -8.02
C GLY A 53 2.24 -0.82 -9.51
N PHE A 54 2.66 0.11 -10.36
CA PHE A 54 2.88 -0.17 -11.78
C PHE A 54 4.04 -1.14 -12.04
N ILE A 55 5.13 -1.08 -11.27
CA ILE A 55 6.24 -2.03 -11.36
C ILE A 55 5.74 -3.46 -11.08
N PHE A 56 5.04 -3.67 -9.96
CA PHE A 56 4.51 -4.99 -9.59
C PHE A 56 3.43 -5.48 -10.57
N TYR A 57 2.56 -4.58 -11.03
CA TYR A 57 1.57 -4.90 -12.04
C TYR A 57 2.23 -5.30 -13.37
N GLY A 58 3.26 -4.57 -13.79
CA GLY A 58 4.01 -4.83 -15.01
C GLY A 58 4.77 -6.16 -14.97
N ILE A 59 5.43 -6.48 -13.85
CA ILE A 59 6.07 -7.79 -13.63
C ILE A 59 5.04 -8.92 -13.80
N GLY A 60 3.85 -8.74 -13.25
CA GLY A 60 2.77 -9.71 -13.30
C GLY A 60 1.92 -9.69 -14.59
N ALA A 61 2.20 -8.80 -15.56
CA ALA A 61 1.31 -8.56 -16.69
C ALA A 61 1.06 -9.81 -17.57
N LYS A 62 2.03 -10.73 -17.61
CA LYS A 62 1.96 -12.00 -18.35
C LYS A 62 1.48 -13.19 -17.49
N ALA A 63 0.92 -12.95 -16.31
CA ALA A 63 0.42 -14.00 -15.45
C ALA A 63 -0.68 -14.83 -16.16
N ASN A 64 -0.60 -16.16 -16.02
CA ASN A 64 -1.68 -17.04 -16.45
C ASN A 64 -2.79 -17.04 -15.41
N ASP A 65 -3.79 -16.17 -15.57
CA ASP A 65 -4.89 -16.02 -14.59
C ASP A 65 -5.73 -17.32 -14.43
N ARG A 66 -5.68 -18.24 -15.39
CA ARG A 66 -6.46 -19.50 -15.36
C ARG A 66 -5.90 -20.56 -14.41
N ASP A 67 -4.61 -20.51 -14.10
CA ASP A 67 -3.94 -21.46 -13.20
C ASP A 67 -3.89 -20.94 -11.74
N SER A 68 -4.44 -19.75 -11.48
CA SER A 68 -4.45 -19.15 -10.15
C SER A 68 -5.49 -19.80 -9.26
N GLY A 69 -5.04 -20.48 -8.21
CA GLY A 69 -5.89 -21.18 -7.26
C GLY A 69 -6.12 -20.42 -5.95
N LYS A 70 -6.78 -21.10 -5.00
CA LYS A 70 -7.00 -20.60 -3.63
C LYS A 70 -5.69 -20.24 -2.91
N ARG A 71 -4.59 -20.92 -3.24
CA ARG A 71 -3.29 -20.74 -2.60
C ARG A 71 -2.66 -19.39 -2.93
N GLU A 72 -2.63 -19.03 -4.21
CA GLU A 72 -2.15 -17.74 -4.69
C GLU A 72 -3.00 -16.60 -4.11
N GLY A 73 -4.32 -16.80 -4.04
CA GLY A 73 -5.23 -15.85 -3.40
C GLY A 73 -4.89 -15.61 -1.92
N LEU A 74 -4.72 -16.68 -1.13
CA LEU A 74 -4.35 -16.58 0.29
C LEU A 74 -3.01 -15.86 0.48
N ILE A 75 -1.99 -16.22 -0.31
CA ILE A 75 -0.68 -15.56 -0.24
C ILE A 75 -0.79 -14.08 -0.61
N THR A 76 -1.54 -13.76 -1.66
CA THR A 76 -1.76 -12.38 -2.10
C THR A 76 -2.39 -11.56 -0.97
N VAL A 77 -3.47 -12.05 -0.34
CA VAL A 77 -4.15 -11.34 0.74
C VAL A 77 -3.20 -11.10 1.93
N SER A 78 -2.45 -12.12 2.35
CA SER A 78 -1.49 -11.98 3.45
C SER A 78 -0.39 -10.96 3.14
N LEU A 79 0.13 -10.97 1.91
CA LEU A 79 1.16 -10.02 1.47
C LEU A 79 0.59 -8.60 1.33
N THR A 80 -0.66 -8.45 0.89
CA THR A 80 -1.31 -7.13 0.78
C THR A 80 -1.31 -6.39 2.12
N TRP A 81 -1.60 -7.07 3.24
CA TRP A 81 -1.58 -6.41 4.56
C TRP A 81 -0.20 -5.87 4.93
N ILE A 82 0.87 -6.63 4.64
CA ILE A 82 2.24 -6.23 4.92
C ILE A 82 2.63 -5.05 4.03
N VAL A 83 2.33 -5.15 2.73
CA VAL A 83 2.66 -4.17 1.71
C VAL A 83 1.90 -2.86 1.91
N PHE A 84 0.59 -2.90 2.12
CA PHE A 84 -0.23 -1.70 2.41
C PHE A 84 0.27 -0.98 3.65
N SER A 85 0.62 -1.72 4.70
CA SER A 85 1.15 -1.08 5.91
C SER A 85 2.50 -0.40 5.67
N LEU A 86 3.33 -0.98 4.79
CA LEU A 86 4.63 -0.43 4.43
C LEU A 86 4.53 0.84 3.57
N PHE A 87 3.56 0.91 2.65
CA PHE A 87 3.37 2.09 1.80
C PHE A 87 2.50 3.15 2.49
N GLY A 88 1.48 2.74 3.24
CA GLY A 88 0.61 3.64 4.00
C GLY A 88 1.30 4.33 5.18
N MET A 89 2.48 3.89 5.62
CA MET A 89 3.28 4.60 6.63
C MET A 89 4.11 5.75 6.04
N LEU A 90 4.28 5.80 4.71
CA LEU A 90 5.12 6.82 4.04
C LEU A 90 4.68 8.26 4.35
N PRO A 91 3.37 8.61 4.38
CA PRO A 91 2.96 9.97 4.72
C PRO A 91 3.43 10.38 6.11
N TYR A 92 3.40 9.48 7.10
CA TYR A 92 3.84 9.76 8.46
C TYR A 92 5.35 9.99 8.56
N LEU A 93 6.14 9.19 7.84
CA LEU A 93 7.59 9.30 7.84
C LEU A 93 8.06 10.55 7.07
N ILE A 94 7.46 10.83 5.91
CA ILE A 94 7.85 11.97 5.06
C ILE A 94 7.45 13.30 5.69
N SER A 95 6.27 13.36 6.31
CA SER A 95 5.83 14.56 7.06
C SER A 95 6.60 14.79 8.36
N GLY A 96 7.18 13.73 8.93
CA GLY A 96 7.83 13.77 10.24
C GLY A 96 6.87 13.73 11.42
N TYR A 97 5.56 13.52 11.21
CA TYR A 97 4.58 13.37 12.30
C TYR A 97 4.87 12.15 13.17
N ILE A 98 5.32 11.04 12.57
CA ILE A 98 5.76 9.84 13.29
C ILE A 98 7.11 9.41 12.69
N PRO A 99 8.25 9.88 13.24
CA PRO A 99 9.58 9.62 12.65
C PRO A 99 10.10 8.20 12.90
N SER A 100 9.52 7.49 13.87
CA SER A 100 9.86 6.10 14.18
C SER A 100 9.20 5.15 13.18
N ILE A 101 9.99 4.34 12.47
CA ILE A 101 9.48 3.37 11.50
C ILE A 101 8.51 2.38 12.15
N THR A 102 8.83 1.89 13.34
CA THR A 102 7.98 0.91 14.03
C THR A 102 6.64 1.50 14.41
N ASP A 103 6.63 2.77 14.85
CA ASP A 103 5.41 3.42 15.32
C ASP A 103 4.54 3.84 14.14
N ALA A 104 5.14 4.33 13.06
CA ALA A 104 4.43 4.66 11.83
C ALA A 104 3.82 3.40 11.21
N TYR A 105 4.57 2.29 11.17
CA TYR A 105 4.06 1.01 10.68
C TYR A 105 2.92 0.47 11.56
N PHE A 106 3.04 0.58 12.88
CA PHE A 106 1.99 0.17 13.82
C PHE A 106 0.71 1.01 13.64
N GLU A 107 0.84 2.33 13.56
CA GLU A 107 -0.30 3.25 13.38
C GLU A 107 -1.04 2.95 12.07
N THR A 108 -0.28 2.77 10.98
CA THR A 108 -0.85 2.40 9.68
C THR A 108 -1.53 1.03 9.72
N MET A 109 -0.90 0.02 10.34
CA MET A 109 -1.50 -1.31 10.50
C MET A 109 -2.82 -1.23 11.25
N SER A 110 -2.82 -0.58 12.41
CA SER A 110 -3.99 -0.43 13.27
C SER A 110 -5.17 0.21 12.54
N GLY A 111 -4.90 1.23 11.72
CA GLY A 111 -5.89 1.88 10.86
C GLY A 111 -6.46 0.93 9.80
N PHE A 112 -5.61 0.27 9.01
CA PHE A 112 -6.06 -0.63 7.94
C PHE A 112 -6.81 -1.86 8.46
N THR A 113 -6.41 -2.41 9.61
CA THR A 113 -7.07 -3.57 10.22
C THR A 113 -8.27 -3.18 11.07
N THR A 114 -8.66 -1.90 11.10
CA THR A 114 -9.78 -1.38 11.91
C THR A 114 -9.64 -1.68 13.40
N THR A 115 -8.40 -1.81 13.89
CA THR A 115 -8.12 -2.09 15.30
C THR A 115 -8.33 -0.85 16.16
N GLY A 116 -7.95 0.33 15.67
CA GLY A 116 -8.19 1.60 16.38
C GLY A 116 -7.30 1.83 17.61
N ALA A 117 -6.22 1.07 17.76
CA ALA A 117 -5.15 1.38 18.71
C ALA A 117 -4.27 2.51 18.14
N THR A 118 -3.77 3.42 18.97
CA THR A 118 -2.92 4.53 18.54
C THR A 118 -1.70 4.69 19.43
N ILE A 119 -0.58 5.10 18.84
CA ILE A 119 0.63 5.53 19.56
C ILE A 119 0.59 7.02 19.95
N LEU A 120 -0.34 7.79 19.35
CA LEU A 120 -0.49 9.21 19.61
C LEU A 120 -1.34 9.41 20.87
N THR A 121 -0.70 9.88 21.94
CA THR A 121 -1.33 10.16 23.24
C THR A 121 -0.98 11.54 23.74
#